data_AF-A0A8T1RPM6-F1
#
_entry.id   AF-A0A8T1RPM6-F1
#
_cell.length_a   1.000
_cell.length_b   1.000
_cell.length_c   1.000
_cell.angle_alpha   90.00
_cell.angle_beta   90.00
_cell.angle_gamma   90.00
#
_symmetry.space_group_name_H-M   'P 1'
#
loop_
_entity.id
_entity.type
_entity.pdbx_description
1 polymer ?
#
loop_
_entity_poly.entity_id
_entity_poly.type
_entity_poly.pdbx_seq_one_letter_code
_entity_poly.pdbx_strand_id
1 'polypeptide(L)'
;MEAKWSVVLTMALMLVLVNGDESSVKPVVKIVKGQRLCQRPWECSRFSTRCCNEIISDYFQTYQFENLFEKRNTPAAHAVGFWDYRSFITASADYQPDGFGTTGGKQTGMKEVAAFLGHVGSKTSCGYGVATGGPLAWGLCYNKELSPDSSYCDEYYKLTYPCTPGAAYYGRGAIPIYWNYNYGKTGEALKVDLLNHPEYIEQNATLAFKAAIWRWMTPTKQHQPSAHDVFVGNWKPTKNDTLNKVFPVSAPP
;
A
#
# COMPACT_ATOMS: atom_id res chain seq x y z
N MET A 1 28.04 59.97 -43.39
CA MET A 1 27.33 58.85 -44.04
C MET A 1 27.53 57.63 -43.17
N GLU A 2 26.59 57.38 -42.25
CA GLU A 2 26.59 56.20 -41.40
C GLU A 2 25.61 55.18 -41.99
N ALA A 3 26.11 54.00 -42.32
CA ALA A 3 25.29 52.90 -42.83
C ALA A 3 25.16 51.82 -41.74
N LYS A 4 23.94 51.75 -41.18
CA LYS A 4 23.47 50.75 -40.23
C LYS A 4 23.58 49.35 -40.82
N TRP A 5 24.13 48.39 -40.08
CA TRP A 5 23.96 46.96 -40.33
C TRP A 5 23.20 46.33 -39.17
N SER A 6 21.97 45.91 -39.48
CA SER A 6 21.04 45.24 -38.58
C SER A 6 21.56 43.86 -38.20
N VAL A 7 21.65 43.57 -36.90
CA VAL A 7 21.88 42.22 -36.38
C VAL A 7 20.53 41.51 -36.32
N VAL A 8 20.30 40.58 -37.24
CA VAL A 8 19.15 39.66 -37.18
C VAL A 8 19.55 38.48 -36.29
N LEU A 9 19.03 38.45 -35.07
CA LEU A 9 19.19 37.33 -34.14
C LEU A 9 18.10 36.29 -34.46
N THR A 10 18.42 35.27 -35.27
CA THR A 10 17.51 34.13 -35.46
C THR A 10 17.59 33.22 -34.24
N MET A 11 16.60 33.30 -33.35
CA MET A 11 16.35 32.28 -32.33
C MET A 11 15.94 30.97 -33.01
N ALA A 12 16.83 29.98 -32.99
CA ALA A 12 16.46 28.61 -33.34
C ALA A 12 15.58 28.03 -32.22
N LEU A 13 14.27 27.96 -32.47
CA LEU A 13 13.32 27.27 -31.60
C LEU A 13 13.57 25.76 -31.76
N MET A 14 14.32 25.15 -30.85
CA MET A 14 14.40 23.69 -30.77
C MET A 14 13.05 23.16 -30.27
N LEU A 15 12.22 22.73 -31.22
CA LEU A 15 11.07 21.88 -30.98
C LEU A 15 11.58 20.55 -30.41
N VAL A 16 11.55 20.42 -29.09
CA VAL A 16 11.68 19.13 -28.42
C VAL A 16 10.38 18.37 -28.69
N LEU A 17 10.43 17.42 -29.63
CA LEU A 17 9.41 16.39 -29.73
C LEU A 17 9.48 15.55 -28.46
N VAL A 18 8.56 15.82 -27.52
CA VAL A 18 8.34 14.95 -26.37
C VAL A 18 7.67 13.69 -26.90
N ASN A 19 8.47 12.69 -27.26
CA ASN A 19 7.97 11.33 -27.36
C ASN A 19 7.63 10.87 -25.94
N GLY A 20 6.33 10.74 -25.66
CA GLY A 20 5.80 10.23 -24.40
C GLY A 20 6.01 8.72 -24.24
N ASP A 21 7.27 8.32 -24.06
CA ASP A 21 7.61 7.06 -23.40
C ASP A 21 8.34 7.44 -22.10
N GLU A 22 7.53 7.66 -21.06
CA GLU A 22 7.97 8.09 -19.74
C GLU A 22 8.91 7.03 -19.14
N SER A 23 10.08 7.49 -18.71
CA SER A 23 11.28 6.69 -18.51
C SER A 23 11.13 5.68 -17.38
N SER A 24 10.94 4.40 -17.71
CA SER A 24 11.26 3.32 -16.78
C SER A 24 12.78 3.24 -16.64
N VAL A 25 13.31 3.62 -15.47
CA VAL A 25 14.73 3.42 -15.17
C VAL A 25 15.03 1.93 -15.29
N LYS A 26 15.92 1.57 -16.22
CA LYS A 26 16.27 0.16 -16.46
C LYS A 26 16.79 -0.47 -15.15
N PRO A 27 16.28 -1.65 -14.75
CA PRO A 27 16.75 -2.30 -13.54
C PRO A 27 18.22 -2.73 -13.67
N VAL A 28 18.95 -2.65 -12.56
CA VAL A 28 20.24 -3.30 -12.40
C VAL A 28 20.01 -4.80 -12.30
N VAL A 29 20.68 -5.58 -13.14
CA VAL A 29 20.48 -7.03 -13.23
C VAL A 29 21.70 -7.76 -12.66
N LYS A 30 21.43 -8.78 -11.84
CA LYS A 30 22.43 -9.73 -11.33
C LYS A 30 21.95 -11.15 -11.54
N ILE A 31 22.84 -12.03 -12.01
CA ILE A 31 22.52 -13.46 -12.15
C ILE A 31 23.17 -14.21 -10.99
N VAL A 32 22.36 -14.92 -10.20
CA VAL A 32 22.83 -15.74 -9.06
C VAL A 32 22.23 -17.13 -9.18
N LYS A 33 23.08 -18.16 -9.29
CA LYS A 33 22.65 -19.57 -9.44
C LYS A 33 21.61 -19.77 -10.57
N GLY A 34 21.79 -19.08 -11.70
CA GLY A 34 20.89 -19.13 -12.86
C GLY A 34 19.59 -18.32 -12.71
N GLN A 35 19.34 -17.70 -11.56
CA GLN A 35 18.19 -16.81 -11.36
C GLN A 35 18.56 -15.37 -11.72
N ARG A 36 17.72 -14.72 -12.53
CA ARG A 36 17.81 -13.30 -12.83
C ARG A 36 17.19 -12.51 -11.69
N LEU A 37 18.03 -11.77 -10.96
CA LEU A 37 17.63 -10.84 -9.91
C LEU A 37 17.74 -9.41 -10.44
N CYS A 38 16.76 -8.59 -10.12
CA CYS A 38 16.72 -7.21 -10.54
C CYS A 38 16.56 -6.29 -9.34
N GLN A 39 17.14 -5.11 -9.43
CA GLN A 39 17.07 -4.05 -8.44
C GLN A 39 16.79 -2.74 -9.18
N ARG A 40 15.91 -1.90 -8.65
CA ARG A 40 15.64 -0.57 -9.19
C ARG A 40 15.94 0.51 -8.14
N PRO A 41 16.24 1.75 -8.55
CA PRO A 41 16.46 2.84 -7.61
C PRO A 41 15.19 3.16 -6.83
N TRP A 42 15.32 3.34 -5.51
CA TRP A 42 14.26 3.73 -4.57
C TRP A 42 13.11 2.71 -4.41
N GLU A 43 12.44 2.32 -5.48
CA GLU A 43 11.38 1.32 -5.49
C GLU A 43 11.95 -0.05 -5.88
N CYS A 44 11.73 -1.06 -5.05
CA CYS A 44 12.45 -2.33 -5.12
C CYS A 44 13.99 -2.21 -5.08
N SER A 45 14.46 -1.69 -3.95
CA SER A 45 15.88 -1.47 -3.67
C SER A 45 16.66 -2.75 -3.31
N ARG A 46 16.01 -3.90 -3.15
CA ARG A 46 16.66 -5.20 -2.90
C ARG A 46 16.64 -6.05 -4.17
N PHE A 47 17.74 -6.75 -4.45
CA PHE A 47 17.78 -7.73 -5.54
C PHE A 47 16.70 -8.82 -5.33
N SER A 48 15.75 -8.89 -6.25
CA SER A 48 14.68 -9.90 -6.23
C SER A 48 14.31 -10.34 -7.65
N THR A 49 13.86 -11.58 -7.79
CA THR A 49 13.25 -12.07 -9.04
C THR A 49 11.93 -11.34 -9.35
N ARG A 50 11.27 -10.79 -8.32
CA ARG A 50 9.99 -10.08 -8.44
C ARG A 50 10.14 -8.69 -9.07
N CYS A 51 11.33 -8.12 -9.08
CA CYS A 51 11.55 -6.75 -9.54
C CYS A 51 12.13 -6.62 -10.94
N CYS A 52 12.16 -7.73 -11.68
CA CYS A 52 12.61 -7.73 -13.06
C CYS A 52 11.55 -7.23 -14.04
N ASN A 53 10.28 -7.32 -13.66
CA ASN A 53 9.16 -6.85 -14.45
C ASN A 53 8.72 -5.46 -13.97
N GLU A 54 7.46 -5.11 -14.17
CA GLU A 54 6.88 -3.85 -13.74
C GLU A 54 6.81 -3.74 -12.20
N ILE A 55 7.15 -2.56 -11.69
CA ILE A 55 6.91 -2.13 -10.31
C ILE A 55 5.56 -1.41 -10.21
N ILE A 56 5.09 -1.14 -8.98
CA ILE A 56 3.76 -0.54 -8.79
C ILE A 56 3.67 0.83 -9.48
N SER A 57 4.69 1.67 -9.38
CA SER A 57 4.74 2.97 -10.06
C SER A 57 4.82 2.89 -11.59
N ASP A 58 5.08 1.73 -12.20
CA ASP A 58 5.03 1.58 -13.66
C ASP A 58 3.57 1.50 -14.18
N TYR A 59 2.60 1.13 -13.34
CA TYR A 59 1.20 0.90 -13.76
C TYR A 59 0.13 1.55 -12.86
N PHE A 60 0.51 2.09 -11.70
CA PHE A 60 -0.38 2.77 -10.77
C PHE A 60 0.16 4.15 -10.45
N GLN A 61 -0.35 5.15 -11.16
CA GLN A 61 0.07 6.55 -11.10
C GLN A 61 -0.72 7.35 -10.07
N THR A 62 -0.17 8.51 -9.69
CA THR A 62 -0.80 9.42 -8.72
C THR A 62 -2.25 9.74 -9.07
N TYR A 63 -2.56 10.06 -10.33
CA TYR A 63 -3.93 10.39 -10.73
C TYR A 63 -4.93 9.24 -10.50
N GLN A 64 -4.49 7.98 -10.61
CA GLN A 64 -5.35 6.82 -10.34
C GLN A 64 -5.65 6.70 -8.85
N PHE A 65 -4.67 7.00 -7.99
CA PHE A 65 -4.88 7.07 -6.54
C PHE A 65 -5.82 8.21 -6.15
N GLU A 66 -5.63 9.39 -6.74
CA GLU A 66 -6.52 10.54 -6.52
C GLU A 66 -7.96 10.25 -6.97
N ASN A 67 -8.14 9.61 -8.13
CA ASN A 67 -9.46 9.22 -8.63
C ASN A 67 -10.11 8.13 -7.78
N LEU A 68 -9.33 7.15 -7.28
CA LEU A 68 -9.86 6.07 -6.45
C LEU A 68 -10.38 6.58 -5.10
N PHE A 69 -9.73 7.61 -4.55
CA PHE A 69 -10.06 8.20 -3.25
C PHE A 69 -10.39 9.69 -3.37
N GLU A 70 -11.27 10.01 -4.32
CA GLU A 70 -11.67 11.38 -4.68
C GLU A 70 -12.11 12.20 -3.47
N LYS A 71 -12.81 11.59 -2.51
CA LYS A 71 -13.44 12.32 -1.40
C LYS A 71 -12.59 12.38 -0.12
N ARG A 72 -11.43 11.73 -0.07
CA ARG A 72 -10.61 11.60 1.16
C ARG A 72 -10.10 12.93 1.74
N ASN A 73 -9.97 13.95 0.91
CA ASN A 73 -9.47 15.28 1.28
C ASN A 73 -10.57 16.35 1.26
N THR A 74 -11.84 15.97 1.15
CA THR A 74 -12.94 16.92 1.28
C THR A 74 -13.08 17.39 2.74
N PRO A 75 -13.65 18.58 3.00
CA PRO A 75 -13.82 19.06 4.38
C PRO A 75 -14.68 18.15 5.28
N ALA A 76 -15.48 17.26 4.70
CA ALA A 76 -16.28 16.27 5.42
C ALA A 76 -15.48 15.02 5.82
N ALA A 77 -14.26 14.84 5.32
CA ALA A 77 -13.41 13.73 5.71
C ALA A 77 -12.71 14.00 7.05
N HIS A 78 -12.29 12.93 7.71
CA HIS A 78 -11.72 12.99 9.06
C HIS A 78 -10.19 12.82 9.10
N ALA A 79 -9.57 12.56 7.95
CA ALA A 79 -8.13 12.40 7.77
C ALA A 79 -7.60 13.29 6.61
N VAL A 80 -8.16 14.51 6.48
CA VAL A 80 -7.80 15.46 5.41
C VAL A 80 -6.30 15.73 5.41
N GLY A 81 -5.67 15.54 4.25
CA GLY A 81 -4.24 15.76 4.05
C GLY A 81 -3.32 14.71 4.67
N PHE A 82 -3.86 13.69 5.35
CA PHE A 82 -3.05 12.62 5.94
C PHE A 82 -2.61 11.60 4.89
N TRP A 83 -3.52 11.16 4.02
CA TRP A 83 -3.26 10.09 3.07
C TRP A 83 -2.81 10.61 1.70
N ASP A 84 -1.64 10.15 1.25
CA ASP A 84 -1.08 10.53 -0.04
C ASP A 84 -0.46 9.35 -0.80
N TYR A 85 -0.39 9.50 -2.13
CA TYR A 85 0.16 8.50 -3.03
C TYR A 85 1.64 8.18 -2.74
N ARG A 86 2.44 9.18 -2.41
CA ARG A 86 3.88 9.01 -2.15
C ARG A 86 4.09 8.16 -0.91
N SER A 87 3.29 8.34 0.14
CA SER A 87 3.30 7.50 1.34
C SER A 87 2.97 6.04 1.01
N PHE A 88 1.99 5.78 0.13
CA PHE A 88 1.67 4.44 -0.33
C PHE A 88 2.82 3.79 -1.12
N ILE A 89 3.40 4.49 -2.09
CA ILE A 89 4.52 3.94 -2.89
C ILE A 89 5.78 3.76 -2.04
N THR A 90 6.08 4.70 -1.14
CA THR A 90 7.22 4.58 -0.20
C THR A 90 7.03 3.38 0.71
N ALA A 91 5.81 3.12 1.19
CA ALA A 91 5.51 1.94 1.98
C ALA A 91 5.63 0.65 1.16
N SER A 92 5.12 0.64 -0.06
CA SER A 92 5.10 -0.56 -0.91
C SER A 92 6.50 -0.95 -1.41
N ALA A 93 7.39 0.01 -1.61
CA ALA A 93 8.77 -0.20 -2.05
C ALA A 93 9.54 -1.24 -1.19
N ASP A 94 9.23 -1.33 0.11
CA ASP A 94 9.84 -2.30 1.02
C ASP A 94 9.38 -3.74 0.76
N TYR A 95 8.13 -3.92 0.29
CA TYR A 95 7.47 -5.22 0.11
C TYR A 95 7.39 -5.68 -1.35
N GLN A 96 7.62 -4.80 -2.32
CA GLN A 96 7.73 -5.14 -3.74
C GLN A 96 8.81 -6.18 -4.06
N PRO A 97 10.00 -6.19 -3.41
CA PRO A 97 10.94 -7.29 -3.54
C PRO A 97 10.38 -8.64 -3.09
N ASP A 98 9.45 -8.64 -2.14
CA ASP A 98 8.84 -9.84 -1.58
C ASP A 98 7.60 -10.29 -2.37
N GLY A 99 7.10 -9.46 -3.29
CA GLY A 99 6.09 -9.83 -4.27
C GLY A 99 4.84 -8.95 -4.31
N PHE A 100 4.66 -8.03 -3.37
CA PHE A 100 3.48 -7.16 -3.31
C PHE A 100 3.35 -6.31 -4.58
N GLY A 101 2.31 -6.53 -5.38
CA GLY A 101 2.10 -5.80 -6.64
C GLY A 101 3.10 -6.14 -7.75
N THR A 102 4.00 -7.09 -7.55
CA THR A 102 5.08 -7.46 -8.50
C THR A 102 5.07 -8.95 -8.85
N THR A 103 4.13 -9.72 -8.29
CA THR A 103 3.97 -11.15 -8.57
C THR A 103 2.99 -11.38 -9.71
N GLY A 104 3.32 -12.29 -10.63
CA GLY A 104 2.43 -12.71 -11.71
C GLY A 104 2.27 -11.70 -12.87
N GLY A 105 3.17 -10.71 -12.97
CA GLY A 105 3.20 -9.71 -14.04
C GLY A 105 2.18 -8.58 -13.88
N LYS A 106 2.20 -7.60 -14.79
CA LYS A 106 1.41 -6.36 -14.72
C LYS A 106 -0.07 -6.56 -14.37
N GLN A 107 -0.78 -7.44 -15.06
CA GLN A 107 -2.21 -7.63 -14.81
C GLN A 107 -2.51 -8.19 -13.41
N THR A 108 -1.70 -9.13 -12.93
CA THR A 108 -1.85 -9.69 -11.58
C THR A 108 -1.49 -8.65 -10.52
N GLY A 109 -0.42 -7.89 -10.73
CA GLY A 109 -0.04 -6.78 -9.87
C GLY A 109 -1.13 -5.71 -9.77
N MET A 110 -1.71 -5.28 -10.90
CA MET A 110 -2.84 -4.34 -10.93
C MET A 110 -4.04 -4.87 -10.13
N LYS A 111 -4.38 -6.16 -10.31
CA LYS A 111 -5.49 -6.79 -9.57
C LYS A 111 -5.20 -6.83 -8.07
N GLU A 112 -3.98 -7.17 -7.66
CA GLU A 112 -3.59 -7.24 -6.25
C GLU A 112 -3.65 -5.85 -5.60
N VAL A 113 -3.07 -4.83 -6.25
CA VAL A 113 -3.10 -3.44 -5.76
C VAL A 113 -4.55 -2.95 -5.67
N ALA A 114 -5.39 -3.24 -6.66
CA ALA A 114 -6.81 -2.90 -6.61
C ALA A 114 -7.55 -3.59 -5.46
N ALA A 115 -7.28 -4.88 -5.21
CA ALA A 115 -7.88 -5.62 -4.10
C ALA A 115 -7.42 -5.06 -2.74
N PHE A 116 -6.11 -4.84 -2.57
CA PHE A 116 -5.56 -4.24 -1.36
C PHE A 116 -6.19 -2.86 -1.08
N LEU A 117 -6.20 -1.97 -2.07
CA LEU A 117 -6.77 -0.63 -1.93
C LEU A 117 -8.29 -0.64 -1.75
N GLY A 118 -8.99 -1.62 -2.32
CA GLY A 118 -10.43 -1.84 -2.07
C GLY A 118 -10.70 -2.23 -0.61
N HIS A 119 -9.88 -3.13 -0.04
CA HIS A 119 -9.94 -3.47 1.38
C HIS A 119 -9.65 -2.25 2.26
N VAL A 120 -8.58 -1.51 1.96
CA VAL A 120 -8.24 -0.26 2.66
C VAL A 120 -9.42 0.72 2.60
N GLY A 121 -9.96 0.98 1.41
CA GLY A 121 -11.08 1.89 1.21
C GLY A 121 -12.30 1.47 2.02
N SER A 122 -12.67 0.19 2.01
CA SER A 122 -13.81 -0.31 2.80
C SER A 122 -13.63 -0.13 4.31
N LYS A 123 -12.40 -0.31 4.82
CA LYS A 123 -12.10 -0.23 6.26
C LYS A 123 -11.98 1.19 6.79
N THR A 124 -11.78 2.16 5.91
CA THR A 124 -11.53 3.57 6.24
C THR A 124 -12.62 4.49 5.68
N SER A 125 -13.71 3.93 5.15
CA SER A 125 -14.77 4.71 4.51
C SER A 125 -15.65 5.43 5.52
N CYS A 126 -16.02 6.67 5.17
CA CYS A 126 -17.15 7.39 5.78
C CYS A 126 -18.30 7.62 4.80
N GLY A 127 -18.26 6.95 3.64
CA GLY A 127 -19.30 7.05 2.62
C GLY A 127 -20.61 6.41 3.09
N TYR A 128 -21.72 7.09 2.83
CA TYR A 128 -23.07 6.60 3.05
C TYR A 128 -23.80 6.45 1.70
N GLY A 129 -24.98 5.80 1.70
CA GLY A 129 -25.64 5.35 0.47
C GLY A 129 -25.92 6.42 -0.60
N VAL A 130 -26.06 7.70 -0.20
CA VAL A 130 -26.31 8.83 -1.11
C VAL A 130 -25.20 9.89 -1.05
N ALA A 131 -23.99 9.50 -0.62
CA ALA A 131 -22.86 10.40 -0.57
C ALA A 131 -22.44 10.85 -1.98
N THR A 132 -22.01 12.10 -2.12
CA THR A 132 -21.54 12.64 -3.40
C THR A 132 -20.37 11.81 -3.94
N GLY A 133 -20.39 11.45 -5.22
CA GLY A 133 -19.41 10.53 -5.82
C GLY A 133 -19.71 9.03 -5.58
N GLY A 134 -20.79 8.71 -4.87
CA GLY A 134 -21.16 7.34 -4.49
C GLY A 134 -20.36 6.83 -3.28
N PRO A 135 -20.82 5.75 -2.61
CA PRO A 135 -20.24 5.28 -1.36
C PRO A 135 -18.79 4.77 -1.47
N LEU A 136 -18.35 4.40 -2.68
CA LEU A 136 -17.01 3.84 -2.92
C LEU A 136 -15.92 4.91 -3.07
N ALA A 137 -16.27 6.18 -3.32
CA ALA A 137 -15.30 7.28 -3.47
C ALA A 137 -14.74 7.80 -2.13
N TRP A 138 -15.26 7.30 -1.00
CA TRP A 138 -15.00 7.79 0.36
C TRP A 138 -14.02 6.95 1.17
N GLY A 139 -13.30 6.03 0.53
CA GLY A 139 -12.17 5.35 1.18
C GLY A 139 -11.11 6.35 1.65
N LEU A 140 -10.31 5.93 2.64
CA LEU A 140 -9.30 6.78 3.31
C LEU A 140 -9.88 8.02 4.00
N CYS A 141 -11.17 8.02 4.34
CA CYS A 141 -11.79 9.11 5.08
C CYS A 141 -11.35 9.16 6.55
N TYR A 142 -11.08 8.00 7.15
CA TYR A 142 -10.56 7.87 8.51
C TYR A 142 -9.12 7.35 8.50
N ASN A 143 -8.35 7.73 9.52
CA ASN A 143 -7.08 7.10 9.87
C ASN A 143 -7.08 6.43 11.25
N LYS A 144 -8.15 6.63 12.01
CA LYS A 144 -8.43 5.99 13.29
C LYS A 144 -9.93 5.83 13.51
N GLU A 145 -10.27 4.93 14.41
CA GLU A 145 -11.60 4.78 14.96
C GLU A 145 -12.02 6.02 15.75
N LEU A 146 -13.22 6.55 15.49
CA LEU A 146 -13.72 7.77 16.13
C LEU A 146 -14.37 7.53 17.49
N SER A 147 -15.10 6.42 17.63
CA SER A 147 -15.91 6.12 18.82
C SER A 147 -15.55 4.75 19.39
N PRO A 148 -14.31 4.56 19.86
CA PRO A 148 -13.90 3.28 20.44
C PRO A 148 -14.71 3.00 21.71
N ASP A 149 -15.20 1.77 21.84
CA ASP A 149 -15.99 1.30 22.98
C ASP A 149 -15.12 0.81 24.15
N SER A 150 -13.81 0.66 23.95
CA SER A 150 -12.85 0.28 24.98
C SER A 150 -11.42 0.75 24.65
N SER A 151 -10.46 0.47 25.53
CA SER A 151 -9.04 0.64 25.26
C SER A 151 -8.43 -0.47 24.39
N TYR A 152 -9.20 -1.53 24.06
CA TYR A 152 -8.73 -2.71 23.34
C TYR A 152 -7.47 -3.34 23.98
N CYS A 153 -7.41 -3.32 25.30
CA CYS A 153 -6.37 -4.01 26.05
C CYS A 153 -6.85 -5.43 26.39
N ASP A 154 -6.14 -6.45 25.90
CA ASP A 154 -6.38 -7.84 26.27
C ASP A 154 -5.30 -8.29 27.27
N GLU A 155 -5.71 -8.40 28.54
CA GLU A 155 -4.89 -8.83 29.67
C GLU A 155 -4.40 -10.28 29.56
N TYR A 156 -5.00 -11.11 28.71
CA TYR A 156 -4.49 -12.45 28.42
C TYR A 156 -3.05 -12.40 27.87
N TYR A 157 -2.72 -11.34 27.12
CA TYR A 157 -1.40 -11.16 26.51
C TYR A 157 -0.41 -10.39 27.38
N LYS A 158 -0.70 -10.12 28.66
CA LYS A 158 0.15 -9.26 29.51
C LYS A 158 1.63 -9.70 29.65
N LEU A 159 1.93 -10.98 29.45
CA LEU A 159 3.29 -11.51 29.53
C LEU A 159 4.10 -11.32 28.24
N THR A 160 3.43 -11.12 27.09
CA THR A 160 4.08 -10.98 25.78
C THR A 160 3.89 -9.59 25.20
N TYR A 161 2.70 -9.02 25.35
CA TYR A 161 2.31 -7.69 24.89
C TYR A 161 1.55 -6.96 26.00
N PRO A 162 2.21 -6.58 27.11
CA PRO A 162 1.59 -5.83 28.19
C PRO A 162 0.97 -4.53 27.68
N CYS A 163 -0.20 -4.18 28.20
CA CYS A 163 -0.82 -2.91 27.88
C CYS A 163 -0.06 -1.78 28.57
N THR A 164 0.39 -0.81 27.78
CA THR A 164 1.12 0.34 28.30
C THR A 164 0.16 1.31 28.98
N PRO A 165 0.46 1.78 30.21
CA PRO A 165 -0.38 2.76 30.90
C PRO A 165 -0.63 4.01 30.03
N GLY A 166 -1.90 4.37 29.86
CA GLY A 166 -2.32 5.51 29.03
C GLY A 166 -2.42 5.23 27.53
N ALA A 167 -1.93 4.09 27.05
CA ALA A 167 -2.11 3.67 25.67
C ALA A 167 -3.50 3.05 25.46
N ALA A 168 -4.07 3.26 24.27
CA ALA A 168 -5.29 2.61 23.81
C ALA A 168 -5.07 2.04 22.41
N TYR A 169 -5.55 0.82 22.19
CA TYR A 169 -5.27 0.00 21.00
C TYR A 169 -6.49 -0.13 20.08
N TYR A 170 -7.30 0.93 20.00
CA TYR A 170 -8.40 1.05 19.04
C TYR A 170 -7.91 1.08 17.59
N GLY A 171 -8.83 0.94 16.64
CA GLY A 171 -8.51 0.83 15.22
C GLY A 171 -7.69 2.01 14.70
N ARG A 172 -6.49 1.77 14.14
CA ARG A 172 -5.70 2.79 13.42
C ARG A 172 -5.07 2.26 12.14
N GLY A 173 -4.93 3.13 11.15
CA GLY A 173 -4.21 2.86 9.91
C GLY A 173 -5.09 2.38 8.75
N ALA A 174 -4.45 2.04 7.62
CA ALA A 174 -5.13 1.76 6.35
C ALA A 174 -5.86 0.41 6.35
N ILE A 175 -5.28 -0.60 6.98
CA ILE A 175 -5.98 -1.79 7.48
C ILE A 175 -5.91 -1.68 9.00
N PRO A 176 -7.02 -1.31 9.67
CA PRO A 176 -7.00 -0.95 11.08
C PRO A 176 -6.40 -2.04 11.97
N ILE A 177 -5.42 -1.66 12.79
CA ILE A 177 -4.85 -2.51 13.84
C ILE A 177 -5.68 -2.33 15.10
N TYR A 178 -6.09 -3.44 15.70
CA TYR A 178 -6.80 -3.49 16.97
C TYR A 178 -6.05 -4.38 17.95
N TRP A 179 -6.17 -4.09 19.24
CA TRP A 179 -5.62 -4.88 20.34
C TRP A 179 -4.11 -4.80 20.55
N ASN A 180 -3.70 -4.70 21.81
CA ASN A 180 -2.30 -4.68 22.28
C ASN A 180 -1.41 -5.73 21.59
N TYR A 181 -1.87 -6.97 21.48
CA TYR A 181 -1.08 -8.05 20.89
C TYR A 181 -0.84 -7.89 19.37
N ASN A 182 -1.75 -7.23 18.63
CA ASN A 182 -1.49 -6.96 17.22
C ASN A 182 -0.62 -5.73 17.04
N TYR A 183 -0.76 -4.70 17.88
CA TYR A 183 0.17 -3.57 17.90
C TYR A 183 1.59 -4.04 18.22
N GLY A 184 1.76 -4.90 19.22
CA GLY A 184 3.05 -5.51 19.55
C GLY A 184 3.66 -6.31 18.39
N LYS A 185 2.92 -7.26 17.81
CA LYS A 185 3.37 -8.04 16.64
C LYS A 185 3.73 -7.17 15.44
N THR A 186 2.91 -6.15 15.16
CA THR A 186 3.16 -5.22 14.06
C THR A 186 4.41 -4.40 14.35
N GLY A 187 4.58 -3.94 15.59
CA GLY A 187 5.73 -3.17 16.03
C GLY A 187 7.04 -3.96 15.90
N GLU A 188 7.05 -5.22 16.32
CA GLU A 188 8.18 -6.14 16.14
C GLU A 188 8.54 -6.31 14.66
N ALA A 189 7.53 -6.53 13.81
CA ALA A 189 7.74 -6.73 12.37
C ALA A 189 8.27 -5.49 11.66
N LEU A 190 7.75 -4.30 12.01
CA LEU A 190 8.17 -3.03 11.42
C LEU A 190 9.38 -2.39 12.12
N LYS A 191 9.83 -2.98 13.24
CA LYS A 191 10.86 -2.42 14.13
C LYS A 191 10.53 -1.02 14.63
N VAL A 192 9.27 -0.81 15.02
CA VAL A 192 8.73 0.42 15.59
C VAL A 192 8.01 0.07 16.88
N ASP A 193 8.21 0.83 17.95
CA ASP A 193 7.56 0.56 19.25
C ASP A 193 6.08 0.95 19.25
N LEU A 194 5.26 0.15 18.58
CA LEU A 194 3.81 0.36 18.46
C LEU A 194 3.03 -0.10 19.69
N LEU A 195 3.65 -0.87 20.59
CA LEU A 195 2.99 -1.29 21.83
C LEU A 195 2.92 -0.12 22.82
N ASN A 196 4.01 0.64 22.95
CA ASN A 196 4.04 1.84 23.79
C ASN A 196 3.56 3.10 23.06
N HIS A 197 3.72 3.15 21.73
CA HIS A 197 3.33 4.30 20.91
C HIS A 197 2.37 3.91 19.77
N PRO A 198 1.15 3.42 20.08
CA PRO A 198 0.18 3.04 19.05
C PRO A 198 -0.26 4.23 18.19
N GLU A 199 -0.15 5.46 18.69
CA GLU A 199 -0.46 6.72 18.00
C GLU A 199 0.42 6.99 16.77
N TYR A 200 1.59 6.36 16.65
CA TYR A 200 2.43 6.55 15.46
C TYR A 200 1.74 6.12 14.16
N ILE A 201 0.81 5.16 14.23
CA ILE A 201 0.02 4.72 13.08
C ILE A 201 -0.92 5.82 12.58
N GLU A 202 -1.47 6.66 13.45
CA GLU A 202 -2.36 7.77 13.04
C GLU A 202 -1.60 9.08 12.76
N GLN A 203 -0.28 9.11 12.97
CA GLN A 203 0.56 10.30 12.76
C GLN A 203 1.45 10.19 11.51
N ASN A 204 1.67 8.98 10.98
CA ASN A 204 2.54 8.76 9.83
C ASN A 204 1.87 7.84 8.79
N ALA A 205 1.41 8.42 7.69
CA ALA A 205 0.72 7.69 6.63
C ALA A 205 1.58 6.62 5.95
N THR A 206 2.89 6.86 5.79
CA THR A 206 3.82 5.85 5.27
C THR A 206 3.88 4.65 6.22
N LEU A 207 3.98 4.87 7.53
CA LEU A 207 3.98 3.79 8.52
C LEU A 207 2.63 3.04 8.55
N ALA A 208 1.52 3.77 8.46
CA ALA A 208 0.19 3.19 8.38
C ALA A 208 0.00 2.27 7.16
N PHE A 209 0.50 2.69 5.99
CA PHE A 209 0.50 1.83 4.80
C PHE A 209 1.46 0.65 4.95
N LYS A 210 2.65 0.84 5.55
CA LYS A 210 3.58 -0.28 5.82
C LYS A 210 2.94 -1.35 6.69
N ALA A 211 2.26 -0.95 7.76
CA ALA A 211 1.52 -1.89 8.62
C ALA A 211 0.41 -2.63 7.87
N ALA A 212 -0.34 -1.93 7.01
CA ALA A 212 -1.39 -2.53 6.21
C ALA A 212 -0.82 -3.52 5.17
N ILE A 213 0.25 -3.17 4.47
CA ILE A 213 0.90 -4.05 3.50
C ILE A 213 1.52 -5.25 4.22
N TRP A 214 2.19 -5.05 5.35
CA TRP A 214 2.67 -6.16 6.18
C TRP A 214 1.54 -7.12 6.56
N ARG A 215 0.39 -6.58 6.98
CA ARG A 215 -0.80 -7.39 7.31
C ARG A 215 -1.33 -8.15 6.10
N TRP A 216 -1.27 -7.57 4.91
CA TRP A 216 -1.66 -8.21 3.65
C TRP A 216 -0.73 -9.36 3.25
N MET A 217 0.58 -9.16 3.47
CA MET A 217 1.65 -10.11 3.13
C MET A 217 1.85 -11.21 4.17
N THR A 218 1.31 -11.07 5.39
CA THR A 218 1.64 -11.94 6.53
C THR A 218 0.47 -12.84 6.94
N PRO A 219 0.66 -14.18 6.97
CA PRO A 219 -0.27 -15.11 7.59
C PRO A 219 -0.60 -14.75 9.04
N THR A 220 -1.89 -14.62 9.37
CA THR A 220 -2.31 -14.06 10.67
C THR A 220 -2.46 -15.12 11.75
N LYS A 221 -2.67 -16.36 11.34
CA LYS A 221 -2.84 -17.54 12.17
C LYS A 221 -2.15 -18.72 11.51
N GLN A 222 -1.77 -19.71 12.32
CA GLN A 222 -1.32 -20.99 11.81
C GLN A 222 -2.42 -21.59 10.91
N HIS A 223 -2.03 -22.09 9.74
CA HIS A 223 -2.94 -22.64 8.71
C HIS A 223 -3.83 -21.63 7.96
N GLN A 224 -3.72 -20.32 8.22
CA GLN A 224 -4.38 -19.30 7.41
C GLN A 224 -3.37 -18.70 6.42
N PRO A 225 -3.64 -18.65 5.11
CA PRO A 225 -2.75 -17.98 4.16
C PRO A 225 -2.73 -16.47 4.36
N SER A 226 -1.70 -15.81 3.81
CA SER A 226 -1.71 -14.36 3.63
C SER A 226 -2.73 -13.97 2.55
N ALA A 227 -3.21 -12.72 2.58
CA ALA A 227 -4.07 -12.22 1.52
C ALA A 227 -3.33 -12.19 0.18
N HIS A 228 -2.03 -11.83 0.21
CA HIS A 228 -1.12 -11.95 -0.92
C HIS A 228 -1.12 -13.36 -1.54
N ASP A 229 -0.85 -14.40 -0.76
CA ASP A 229 -0.75 -15.78 -1.26
C ASP A 229 -2.05 -16.30 -1.86
N VAL A 230 -3.19 -15.90 -1.29
CA VAL A 230 -4.51 -16.20 -1.85
C VAL A 230 -4.70 -15.52 -3.20
N PHE A 231 -4.31 -14.25 -3.29
CA PHE A 231 -4.54 -13.43 -4.47
C PHE A 231 -3.64 -13.82 -5.66
N VAL A 232 -2.37 -14.10 -5.39
CA VAL A 232 -1.38 -14.47 -6.42
C VAL A 232 -1.38 -15.96 -6.74
N GLY A 233 -2.24 -16.75 -6.09
CA GLY A 233 -2.44 -18.16 -6.38
C GLY A 233 -1.41 -19.12 -5.77
N ASN A 234 -0.64 -18.67 -4.76
CA ASN A 234 0.29 -19.54 -4.03
C ASN A 234 -0.44 -20.47 -3.04
N TRP A 235 -1.61 -20.05 -2.55
CA TRP A 235 -2.39 -20.83 -1.62
C TRP A 235 -3.24 -21.89 -2.32
N LYS A 236 -3.21 -23.12 -1.78
CA LYS A 236 -4.11 -24.21 -2.18
C LYS A 236 -5.07 -24.50 -1.02
N PRO A 237 -6.39 -24.49 -1.26
CA PRO A 237 -7.37 -24.76 -0.21
C PRO A 237 -7.22 -26.19 0.31
N THR A 238 -7.35 -26.33 1.64
CA THR A 238 -7.47 -27.63 2.29
C THR A 238 -8.87 -28.20 2.10
N LYS A 239 -9.08 -29.48 2.46
CA LYS A 239 -10.42 -30.08 2.48
C LYS A 239 -11.38 -29.28 3.35
N ASN A 240 -10.91 -28.81 4.51
CA ASN A 240 -11.72 -28.00 5.41
C ASN A 240 -12.11 -26.66 4.78
N ASP A 241 -11.21 -26.02 4.04
CA ASP A 241 -11.50 -24.76 3.32
C ASP A 241 -12.59 -24.98 2.27
N THR A 242 -12.46 -26.03 1.45
CA THR A 242 -13.48 -26.35 0.44
C THR A 242 -14.84 -26.70 1.05
N LEU A 243 -14.86 -27.40 2.18
CA LEU A 243 -16.11 -27.72 2.90
C LEU A 243 -16.78 -26.45 3.46
N ASN A 244 -15.99 -25.46 3.85
CA ASN A 244 -16.45 -24.15 4.30
C ASN A 244 -16.65 -23.13 3.15
N LYS A 245 -16.62 -23.59 1.88
CA LYS A 245 -16.81 -22.76 0.68
C LYS A 245 -15.75 -21.65 0.53
N VAL A 246 -14.54 -21.87 1.02
CA VAL A 246 -13.39 -20.98 0.82
C VAL A 246 -12.59 -21.48 -0.38
N PHE A 247 -12.65 -20.73 -1.48
CA PHE A 247 -12.02 -21.07 -2.76
C PHE A 247 -10.96 -20.03 -3.15
N PRO A 248 -9.96 -20.40 -3.97
CA PRO A 248 -8.98 -19.45 -4.49
C PRO A 248 -9.65 -18.44 -5.44
N VAL A 249 -9.07 -17.25 -5.56
CA VAL A 249 -9.56 -16.15 -6.41
C VAL A 249 -9.64 -16.55 -7.89
N SER A 250 -8.85 -17.55 -8.30
CA SER A 250 -8.76 -18.04 -9.68
C SER A 250 -9.63 -19.26 -10.00
N ALA A 251 -10.54 -19.68 -9.11
CA ALA A 251 -11.50 -20.71 -9.50
C ALA A 251 -12.50 -20.09 -10.50
N PRO A 252 -12.54 -20.54 -11.78
CA PRO A 252 -13.68 -20.20 -12.62
C PRO A 252 -14.96 -20.78 -11.97
N PRO A 253 -16.12 -20.11 -12.15
CA PRO A 253 -17.40 -20.63 -11.68
C PRO A 253 -17.74 -21.99 -12.31
#